data_AF-A0A848P087-F1
#
_entry.id   AF-A0A848P087-F1
#
_cell.length_a   1.000
_cell.length_b   1.000
_cell.length_c   1.000
_cell.angle_alpha   90.00
_cell.angle_beta   90.00
_cell.angle_gamma   90.00
#
_symmetry.space_group_name_H-M   'P 1'
#
loop_
_entity.id
_entity.type
_entity.pdbx_description
1 polymer ?
#
loop_
_entity_poly.entity_id
_entity_poly.type
_entity_poly.pdbx_seq_one_letter_code
_entity_poly.pdbx_strand_id
1 'polypeptide(L)' 'MASYQDAIHWIAHNDGAGDTPASMSWAEAFDQVDGLVTVCLVADVFNKDQATVAADVLRARGFKKPRGLAANPKK' A
#
# COMPACT_ATOMS: atom_id res chain seq x y z
N MET A 1 -13.42 12.89 -12.07
CA MET A 1 -12.64 11.63 -11.92
C MET A 1 -12.02 11.65 -10.54
N ALA A 2 -12.07 10.54 -9.79
CA ALA A 2 -11.37 10.44 -8.50
C ALA A 2 -9.85 10.53 -8.72
N SER A 3 -9.13 11.20 -7.84
CA SER A 3 -7.67 11.30 -7.93
C SER A 3 -7.00 10.02 -7.41
N TYR A 4 -5.73 9.82 -7.75
CA TYR A 4 -4.92 8.76 -7.16
C TYR A 4 -4.88 8.87 -5.62
N GLN A 5 -4.75 10.10 -5.11
CA GLN A 5 -4.71 10.37 -3.68
C GLN A 5 -6.03 9.94 -2.99
N ASP A 6 -7.18 10.20 -3.64
CA ASP A 6 -8.48 9.77 -3.12
C ASP A 6 -8.58 8.24 -3.07
N ALA A 7 -8.07 7.54 -4.10
CA ALA A 7 -8.05 6.08 -4.12
C ALA A 7 -7.19 5.49 -3.00
N ILE A 8 -6.00 6.05 -2.76
CA ILE A 8 -5.11 5.65 -1.66
C ILE A 8 -5.78 5.85 -0.30
N HIS A 9 -6.36 7.03 -0.06
CA HIS A 9 -7.06 7.30 1.19
C HIS A 9 -8.29 6.41 1.35
N TRP A 10 -9.02 6.12 0.27
CA TRP A 10 -10.16 5.22 0.32
C TRP A 10 -9.73 3.81 0.75
N ILE A 11 -8.70 3.22 0.12
CA ILE A 11 -8.17 1.90 0.52
C ILE A 11 -7.69 1.93 1.97
N ALA A 12 -6.98 3.00 2.37
CA ALA A 12 -6.44 3.12 3.71
C ALA A 12 -7.50 3.06 4.81
N HIS A 13 -8.71 3.59 4.55
CA HIS A 13 -9.80 3.69 5.53
C HIS A 13 -10.89 2.60 5.38
N ASN A 14 -11.08 2.04 4.18
CA ASN A 14 -12.24 1.18 3.88
C ASN A 14 -11.87 -0.27 3.58
N ASP A 15 -10.62 -0.56 3.19
CA ASP A 15 -10.22 -1.92 2.82
C ASP A 15 -9.71 -2.72 4.03
N GLY A 16 -10.67 -3.36 4.71
CA GLY A 16 -10.41 -4.23 5.87
C GLY A 16 -9.78 -5.58 5.53
N ALA A 17 -9.71 -5.99 4.25
CA ALA A 17 -9.01 -7.21 3.86
C ALA A 17 -7.49 -7.08 4.09
N GLY A 18 -7.00 -5.84 4.06
CA GLY A 18 -5.63 -5.49 4.32
C GLY A 18 -5.34 -5.02 5.74
N ASP A 19 -6.16 -5.32 6.75
CA ASP A 19 -5.97 -4.75 8.09
C ASP A 19 -4.55 -4.94 8.64
N THR A 20 -3.95 -3.82 9.07
CA THR A 20 -2.57 -3.74 9.56
C THR A 20 -2.55 -3.25 11.01
N PRO A 21 -2.63 -4.16 12.01
CA PRO A 21 -2.59 -3.80 13.41
C PRO A 21 -1.33 -2.98 13.77
N ALA A 22 -1.42 -2.12 14.78
CA ALA A 22 -0.31 -1.24 15.18
C ALA A 22 0.95 -2.00 15.65
N SER A 23 0.81 -3.27 16.04
CA SER A 23 1.94 -4.15 16.41
C SER A 23 2.66 -4.77 15.21
N MET A 24 2.11 -4.67 14.01
CA MET A 24 2.66 -5.26 12.80
C MET A 24 3.88 -4.48 12.31
N SER A 25 4.93 -5.19 11.87
CA SER A 25 6.08 -4.52 11.26
C SER A 25 5.72 -3.93 9.90
N TRP A 26 6.52 -2.98 9.42
CA TRP A 26 6.32 -2.41 8.09
C TRP A 26 6.39 -3.47 6.99
N ALA A 27 7.30 -4.45 7.11
CA ALA A 27 7.49 -5.48 6.10
C ALA A 27 6.30 -6.44 6.02
N GLU A 28 5.78 -6.88 7.17
CA GLU A 28 4.57 -7.73 7.21
C GLU A 28 3.35 -6.97 6.67
N ALA A 29 3.20 -5.71 7.07
CA ALA A 29 2.12 -4.86 6.58
C ALA A 29 2.23 -4.62 5.07
N PHE A 30 3.45 -4.54 4.54
CA PHE A 30 3.70 -4.36 3.12
C PHE A 30 3.33 -5.60 2.33
N ASP A 31 3.79 -6.78 2.72
CA ASP A 31 3.46 -8.04 2.04
C ASP A 31 1.94 -8.29 2.03
N GLN A 32 1.25 -7.92 3.10
CA GLN A 32 -0.22 -8.03 3.18
C GLN A 32 -0.93 -7.05 2.24
N VAL A 33 -0.52 -5.77 2.25
CA VAL A 33 -1.17 -4.73 1.44
C VAL A 33 -0.82 -4.86 -0.05
N ASP A 34 0.42 -5.22 -0.37
CA ASP A 34 0.85 -5.47 -1.74
C ASP A 34 0.04 -6.61 -2.37
N GLY A 35 -0.35 -7.64 -1.62
CA GLY A 35 -1.20 -8.73 -2.11
C GLY A 35 -2.67 -8.38 -2.40
N LEU A 36 -3.13 -7.15 -2.09
CA LEU A 36 -4.55 -6.80 -2.23
C LEU A 36 -4.96 -6.55 -3.68
N VAL A 37 -6.09 -7.13 -4.08
CA VAL A 37 -6.69 -6.92 -5.41
C VAL A 37 -7.01 -5.43 -5.65
N THR A 38 -7.44 -4.71 -4.62
CA THR A 38 -7.72 -3.27 -4.68
C THR A 38 -6.48 -2.46 -5.01
N VAL A 39 -5.32 -2.81 -4.44
CA VAL A 39 -4.02 -2.19 -4.73
C VAL A 39 -3.61 -2.47 -6.16
N CYS A 40 -3.77 -3.72 -6.64
CA CYS A 40 -3.52 -4.08 -8.04
C CYS A 40 -4.41 -3.29 -9.03
N LEU A 41 -5.71 -3.17 -8.76
CA LEU A 41 -6.63 -2.41 -9.61
C LEU A 41 -6.31 -0.91 -9.65
N VAL A 42 -5.96 -0.32 -8.51
CA VAL A 42 -5.53 1.08 -8.46
C VAL A 42 -4.20 1.27 -9.20
N ALA A 43 -3.28 0.31 -9.10
CA ALA A 43 -2.03 0.34 -9.84
C ALA A 43 -2.28 0.38 -11.37
N ASP A 44 -3.19 -0.45 -11.89
CA ASP A 44 -3.56 -0.49 -13.30
C ASP A 44 -4.24 0.82 -13.76
N VAL A 45 -5.29 1.26 -13.05
CA VAL A 45 -6.06 2.46 -13.41
C VAL A 45 -5.20 3.72 -13.45
N PHE A 46 -4.21 3.83 -12.56
CA PHE A 46 -3.35 5.01 -12.46
C PHE A 46 -1.96 4.80 -13.08
N ASN A 47 -1.73 3.69 -13.78
CA ASN A 47 -0.46 3.34 -14.43
C ASN A 47 0.74 3.46 -13.48
N LYS A 48 0.69 2.75 -12.35
CA LYS A 48 1.71 2.72 -11.29
C LYS A 48 2.13 1.29 -10.99
N ASP A 49 3.30 1.15 -10.36
CA ASP A 49 3.72 -0.12 -9.78
C ASP A 49 2.90 -0.44 -8.53
N GLN A 50 2.43 -1.68 -8.41
CA GLN A 50 1.66 -2.18 -7.26
C GLN A 50 2.38 -1.93 -5.92
N ALA A 51 3.69 -2.20 -5.87
CA ALA A 51 4.54 -1.92 -4.71
C ALA A 51 4.55 -0.43 -4.30
N THR A 52 4.44 0.48 -5.27
CA THR A 52 4.35 1.93 -4.97
C THR A 52 3.00 2.25 -4.34
N VAL A 53 1.91 1.71 -4.89
CA VAL A 53 0.56 1.87 -4.35
C VAL A 53 0.48 1.32 -2.94
N ALA A 54 1.02 0.12 -2.69
CA ALA A 54 1.05 -0.51 -1.37
C ALA A 54 1.81 0.35 -0.34
N ALA A 55 2.97 0.88 -0.73
CA ALA A 55 3.76 1.76 0.15
C ALA A 55 3.03 3.08 0.46
N ASP A 56 2.27 3.63 -0.49
CA ASP A 56 1.49 4.85 -0.29
C ASP A 56 0.25 4.59 0.59
N VAL A 57 -0.43 3.45 0.43
CA VAL A 57 -1.51 3.00 1.34
C VAL A 57 -0.97 2.85 2.76
N LEU A 58 0.16 2.19 2.95
CA LEU A 58 0.78 2.07 4.27
C LEU A 58 1.14 3.42 4.87
N ARG A 59 1.68 4.34 4.07
CA ARG A 59 1.95 5.72 4.52
C ARG A 59 0.66 6.41 4.97
N ALA A 60 -0.43 6.27 4.23
CA ALA A 60 -1.74 6.82 4.57
C ALA A 60 -2.33 6.19 5.85
N ARG A 61 -1.97 4.93 6.15
CA ARG A 61 -2.30 4.23 7.41
C ARG A 61 -1.37 4.59 8.59
N GLY A 62 -0.39 5.47 8.38
CA GLY A 62 0.52 5.96 9.42
C GLY A 62 1.82 5.16 9.58
N PHE A 63 2.07 4.17 8.73
CA PHE A 63 3.33 3.43 8.75
C PHE A 63 4.49 4.30 8.24
N LYS A 64 5.63 4.24 8.92
CA LYS A 64 6.87 4.89 8.48
C LYS A 64 7.72 3.89 7.70
N LYS A 65 7.95 4.17 6.41
CA LYS A 65 8.86 3.35 5.59
C LYS A 65 10.27 3.37 6.20
N PRO A 66 10.87 2.22 6.53
CA PRO A 66 12.24 2.17 7.04
C PRO A 66 13.21 2.75 6.00
N ARG A 67 14.14 3.60 6.46
CA ARG A 67 15.21 4.11 5.59
C ARG A 67 16.09 2.91 5.18
N GLY A 68 16.16 2.61 3.88
CA GLY A 68 17.01 1.54 3.34
C GLY A 68 16.28 0.39 2.65
N LEU A 69 14.95 0.27 2.79
CA LEU A 69 14.16 -0.66 1.96
C LEU A 69 13.92 -0.02 0.60
N ALA A 70 14.87 -0.22 -0.32
CA ALA A 70 14.64 0.02 -1.75
C ALA A 70 13.36 -0.73 -2.16
N ALA A 71 12.50 -0.11 -2.97
CA ALA A 71 11.20 -0.64 -3.37
C ALA A 71 11.27 -1.95 -4.20
N ASN A 72 12.43 -2.60 -4.29
CA ASN A 72 12.60 -3.89 -4.92
C ASN A 72 13.98 -4.50 -4.59
N PRO A 73 14.15 -5.36 -3.58
CA PRO A 73 15.23 -6.31 -3.60
C PRO A 73 14.80 -7.43 -4.55
N LYS A 74 15.35 -7.43 -5.77
CA LYS A 74 15.18 -8.50 -6.77
C LYS A 74 15.14 -9.86 -6.06
N LYS A 75 14.01 -10.56 -6.14
CA LYS A 75 13.96 -12.02 -5.97
C LYS A 75 14.28 -12.66 -7.31
#